data_AF-A0A7S2WR42-F1
#
_entry.id   AF-A0A7S2WR42-F1
#
_cell.length_a   1.000
_cell.length_b   1.000
_cell.length_c   1.000
_cell.angle_alpha   90.00
_cell.angle_beta   90.00
_cell.angle_gamma   90.00
#
_symmetry.space_group_name_H-M   'P 1'
#
loop_
_entity.id
_entity.type
_entity.pdbx_description
1 polymer ?
#
loop_
_entity_poly.entity_id
_entity_poly.type
_entity_poly.pdbx_seq_one_letter_code
_entity_poly.pdbx_strand_id
1 'polypeptide(L)'
;MASVAAFLLLVFRGPDWTPRLASHSDVELLEEEVFWTLTGLVDTRLAGFFEPGSAVLLSDTVAAEQVIDEVLPGTTRSLQTLGFDWTRAIASWFPQLYFDALPSHIVAQLWDLVFWFSAEQTLGLSVWTLLSVVCSCKRELSKASSPANALVLLRSACNNLSSFSQLHKMNPQPLNEFVQRVSVR
;
A
#
# COMPACT_ATOMS: atom_id res chain seq x y z
N MET A 1 -1.36 1.95 -18.64
CA MET A 1 -2.37 2.30 -17.61
C MET A 1 -3.58 1.35 -17.64
N ALA A 2 -3.35 0.03 -17.75
CA ALA A 2 -4.41 -0.98 -17.83
C ALA A 2 -4.57 -1.79 -16.52
N SER A 3 -3.93 -1.37 -15.43
CA SER A 3 -3.77 -2.19 -14.23
C SER A 3 -4.89 -1.94 -13.21
N VAL A 4 -5.16 -0.68 -12.83
CA VAL A 4 -6.07 -0.36 -11.71
C VAL A 4 -7.54 -0.67 -12.04
N ALA A 5 -8.02 -0.32 -13.24
CA ALA A 5 -9.39 -0.66 -13.66
C ALA A 5 -9.60 -2.18 -13.79
N ALA A 6 -8.62 -2.92 -14.32
CA ALA A 6 -8.72 -4.37 -14.49
C ALA A 6 -8.86 -5.12 -13.16
N PHE A 7 -8.39 -4.53 -12.07
CA PHE A 7 -8.43 -5.15 -10.75
C PHE A 7 -9.40 -4.50 -9.79
N LEU A 8 -9.86 -3.27 -10.01
CA LEU A 8 -11.17 -2.89 -9.49
C LEU A 8 -12.22 -3.86 -10.07
N LEU A 9 -12.13 -4.17 -11.36
CA LEU A 9 -12.92 -5.24 -11.96
C LEU A 9 -12.58 -6.62 -11.36
N LEU A 10 -11.33 -6.98 -11.05
CA LEU A 10 -11.01 -8.30 -10.43
C LEU A 10 -11.36 -8.41 -8.94
N VAL A 11 -11.25 -7.33 -8.15
CA VAL A 11 -11.58 -7.27 -6.71
C VAL A 11 -13.09 -7.29 -6.52
N PHE A 12 -13.86 -6.67 -7.42
CA PHE A 12 -15.30 -6.86 -7.50
C PHE A 12 -15.72 -8.16 -8.23
N ARG A 13 -14.82 -8.86 -8.94
CA ARG A 13 -15.07 -10.17 -9.61
C ARG A 13 -14.64 -11.35 -8.73
N GLY A 14 -15.56 -11.83 -7.89
CA GLY A 14 -15.56 -13.26 -7.56
C GLY A 14 -15.79 -14.13 -8.81
N PRO A 15 -15.32 -15.39 -8.84
CA PRO A 15 -15.39 -16.26 -10.03
C PRO A 15 -16.81 -16.66 -10.50
N ASP A 16 -17.86 -16.40 -9.73
CA ASP A 16 -19.20 -16.99 -9.95
C ASP A 16 -20.30 -16.03 -10.45
N TRP A 17 -19.99 -14.78 -10.80
CA TRP A 17 -21.04 -13.76 -11.06
C TRP A 17 -21.39 -13.52 -12.54
N THR A 18 -20.83 -14.28 -13.48
CA THR A 18 -21.19 -14.21 -14.91
C THR A 18 -22.67 -14.44 -15.28
N PRO A 19 -23.64 -14.89 -14.44
CA PRO A 19 -25.03 -14.98 -14.91
C PRO A 19 -25.83 -13.66 -14.85
N ARG A 20 -25.34 -12.56 -14.25
CA ARG A 20 -26.19 -11.39 -13.91
C ARG A 20 -26.00 -10.11 -14.71
N LEU A 21 -24.87 -9.90 -15.38
CA LEU A 21 -24.75 -8.83 -16.39
C LEU A 21 -25.31 -9.38 -17.71
N ALA A 22 -26.62 -9.50 -17.80
CA ALA A 22 -27.29 -10.10 -18.96
C ALA A 22 -27.43 -9.09 -20.11
N SER A 23 -27.25 -7.79 -19.85
CA SER A 23 -27.49 -6.73 -20.81
C SER A 23 -26.31 -5.77 -20.94
N HIS A 24 -26.19 -5.14 -22.12
CA HIS A 24 -25.20 -4.10 -22.39
C HIS A 24 -25.32 -2.92 -21.39
N SER A 25 -26.54 -2.60 -20.95
CA SER A 25 -26.79 -1.55 -19.97
C SER A 25 -26.20 -1.87 -18.59
N ASP A 26 -26.15 -3.13 -18.18
CA ASP A 26 -25.57 -3.49 -16.87
C ASP A 26 -24.04 -3.29 -16.87
N VAL A 27 -23.40 -3.43 -18.04
CA VAL A 27 -21.96 -3.22 -18.20
C VAL A 27 -21.61 -1.73 -18.15
N GLU A 28 -22.40 -0.87 -18.79
CA GLU A 28 -22.21 0.59 -18.78
C GLU A 28 -22.38 1.17 -17.36
N LEU A 29 -23.40 0.72 -16.63
CA LEU A 29 -23.60 1.14 -15.24
C LEU A 29 -22.41 0.77 -14.35
N LEU A 30 -21.87 -0.45 -14.51
CA LEU A 30 -20.69 -0.88 -13.77
C LEU A 30 -19.44 -0.06 -14.14
N GLU A 31 -19.25 0.26 -15.43
CA GLU A 31 -18.14 1.10 -15.87
C GLU A 31 -18.23 2.50 -15.24
N GLU A 32 -19.42 3.10 -15.22
CA GLU A 32 -19.66 4.40 -14.60
C GLU A 32 -19.40 4.36 -13.08
N GLU A 33 -19.90 3.34 -12.38
CA GLU A 33 -19.64 3.16 -10.94
C GLU A 33 -18.15 3.04 -10.63
N VAL A 34 -17.41 2.26 -11.42
CA VAL A 34 -15.96 2.10 -11.29
C VAL A 34 -15.24 3.42 -11.56
N PHE A 35 -15.66 4.15 -12.60
CA PHE A 35 -15.10 5.45 -12.95
C PHE A 35 -15.25 6.45 -11.79
N TRP A 36 -16.48 6.63 -11.28
CA TRP A 36 -16.73 7.58 -10.19
C TRP A 36 -16.07 7.17 -8.88
N THR A 37 -16.01 5.87 -8.59
CA THR A 37 -15.28 5.35 -7.42
C THR A 37 -13.80 5.68 -7.52
N LEU A 38 -13.18 5.45 -8.68
CA LEU A 38 -11.76 5.75 -8.89
C LEU A 38 -11.49 7.25 -8.86
N THR A 39 -12.32 8.07 -9.50
CA THR A 39 -12.22 9.54 -9.44
C THR A 39 -12.30 10.03 -8.00
N GLY A 40 -13.30 9.56 -7.24
CA GLY A 40 -13.43 9.90 -5.82
C GLY A 40 -12.22 9.45 -5.00
N LEU A 41 -11.66 8.27 -5.27
CA LEU A 41 -10.44 7.79 -4.59
C LEU A 41 -9.25 8.70 -4.88
N VAL A 42 -9.05 9.07 -6.15
CA VAL A 42 -7.94 9.93 -6.58
C VAL A 42 -8.08 11.33 -5.98
N ASP A 43 -9.26 11.92 -6.04
CA ASP A 43 -9.50 13.29 -5.57
C ASP A 43 -9.48 13.42 -4.05
N THR A 44 -9.72 12.32 -3.32
CA THR A 44 -9.77 12.34 -1.85
C THR A 44 -8.52 11.77 -1.19
N ARG A 45 -8.12 10.55 -1.53
CA ARG A 45 -7.08 9.80 -0.82
C ARG A 45 -5.72 9.85 -1.50
N LEU A 46 -5.70 10.05 -2.81
CA LEU A 46 -4.47 10.11 -3.60
C LEU A 46 -4.20 11.52 -4.16
N ALA A 47 -4.85 12.54 -3.58
CA ALA A 47 -4.71 13.91 -4.00
C ALA A 47 -3.25 14.36 -3.92
N GLY A 48 -2.74 14.97 -5.00
CA GLY A 48 -1.36 15.45 -5.08
C GLY A 48 -0.29 14.38 -5.35
N PHE A 49 -0.57 13.08 -5.29
CA PHE A 49 0.44 12.03 -5.56
C PHE A 49 0.90 11.98 -7.02
N PHE A 50 -0.01 12.32 -7.95
CA PHE A 50 0.26 12.22 -9.39
C PHE A 50 0.79 13.53 -10.01
N GLU A 51 1.03 14.54 -9.19
CA GLU A 51 1.61 15.80 -9.63
C GLU A 51 3.12 15.67 -9.89
N PRO A 52 3.67 16.32 -10.92
CA PRO A 52 5.11 16.35 -11.15
C PRO A 52 5.85 16.94 -9.92
N GLY A 53 6.80 16.17 -9.37
CA GLY A 53 7.52 16.60 -8.17
C GLY A 53 6.65 16.61 -6.91
N SER A 54 5.61 15.76 -6.85
CA SER A 54 4.66 15.62 -5.74
C SER A 54 5.29 15.84 -4.36
N ALA A 55 4.96 16.98 -3.76
CA ALA A 55 5.37 17.31 -2.39
C ALA A 55 4.72 16.35 -1.38
N VAL A 56 3.52 15.85 -1.67
CA VAL A 56 2.81 14.85 -0.87
C VAL A 56 3.64 13.56 -0.80
N LEU A 57 4.08 13.03 -1.93
CA LEU A 57 4.92 11.83 -1.96
C LEU A 57 6.21 11.99 -1.15
N LEU A 58 6.87 13.13 -1.26
CA LEU A 58 8.10 13.42 -0.51
C LEU A 58 7.82 13.54 1.00
N SER A 59 6.76 14.25 1.37
CA SER A 59 6.31 14.39 2.77
C SER A 59 6.00 13.03 3.39
N ASP A 60 5.23 12.20 2.68
CA ASP A 60 4.81 10.88 3.12
C ASP A 60 5.99 9.90 3.19
N THR A 61 6.97 10.06 2.30
CA THR A 61 8.25 9.33 2.38
C THR A 61 8.97 9.64 3.68
N VAL A 62 9.13 10.93 4.02
CA VAL A 62 9.78 11.36 5.26
C VAL A 62 9.01 10.86 6.49
N ALA A 63 7.68 10.95 6.48
CA ALA A 63 6.84 10.46 7.57
C ALA A 63 7.00 8.95 7.77
N ALA A 64 6.99 8.17 6.68
CA ALA A 64 7.19 6.72 6.73
C ALA A 64 8.59 6.36 7.25
N GLU A 65 9.64 7.04 6.78
CA GLU A 65 11.02 6.83 7.24
C GLU A 65 11.17 7.09 8.72
N GLN A 66 10.61 8.19 9.23
CA GLN A 66 10.62 8.51 10.66
C GLN A 66 9.97 7.39 11.49
N VAL A 67 8.81 6.89 11.05
CA VAL A 67 8.13 5.82 11.77
C VAL A 67 8.92 4.50 11.73
N ILE A 68 9.53 4.17 10.59
CA ILE A 68 10.38 2.97 10.49
C ILE A 68 11.62 3.10 11.38
N ASP A 69 12.23 4.28 11.48
CA ASP A 69 13.34 4.53 12.39
C ASP A 69 12.93 4.45 13.86
N GLU A 70 11.78 5.01 14.23
CA GLU A 70 11.23 4.90 15.59
C GLU A 70 11.02 3.43 16.00
N VAL A 71 10.51 2.59 15.09
CA VAL A 71 10.14 1.20 15.41
C VAL A 71 11.30 0.21 15.19
N LEU A 72 12.13 0.42 14.16
CA LEU A 72 13.19 -0.48 13.71
C LEU A 72 14.53 0.25 13.47
N PRO A 73 15.07 0.99 14.45
CA PRO A 73 16.24 1.86 14.24
C PRO A 73 17.48 1.12 13.72
N GLY A 74 17.66 -0.14 14.14
CA GLY A 74 18.76 -0.98 13.64
C GLY A 74 18.65 -1.32 12.15
N THR A 75 17.41 -1.52 11.65
CA THR A 75 17.17 -1.79 10.23
C THR A 75 17.40 -0.52 9.41
N THR A 76 16.88 0.62 9.90
CA THR A 76 17.07 1.93 9.26
C THR A 76 18.54 2.28 9.14
N ARG A 77 19.32 2.17 10.22
CA ARG A 77 20.77 2.43 10.18
C ARG A 77 21.51 1.52 9.19
N SER A 78 21.14 0.24 9.12
CA SER A 78 21.72 -0.71 8.16
C SER A 78 21.43 -0.30 6.72
N LEU A 79 20.19 0.08 6.42
CA LEU A 79 19.76 0.50 5.09
C LEU A 79 20.34 1.87 4.69
N GLN A 80 20.45 2.81 5.62
CA GLN A 80 21.12 4.09 5.39
C GLN A 80 22.61 3.91 5.06
N THR A 81 23.32 3.04 5.80
CA THR A 81 24.72 2.71 5.51
C THR A 81 24.88 2.09 4.11
N LEU A 82 23.85 1.38 3.66
CA LEU A 82 23.79 0.77 2.33
C LEU A 82 23.48 1.79 1.22
N GLY A 83 23.05 3.02 1.55
CA GLY A 83 22.57 4.03 0.61
C GLY A 83 21.18 3.72 0.05
N PHE A 84 20.34 3.05 0.82
CA PHE A 84 18.96 2.75 0.43
C PHE A 84 18.08 3.99 0.54
N ASP A 85 17.27 4.24 -0.49
CA ASP A 85 16.32 5.35 -0.57
C ASP A 85 14.89 4.78 -0.55
N TRP A 86 14.10 5.14 0.46
CA TRP A 86 12.72 4.68 0.61
C TRP A 86 11.79 5.29 -0.44
N THR A 87 12.14 6.44 -1.01
CA THR A 87 11.34 7.13 -2.04
C THR A 87 10.97 6.17 -3.16
N ARG A 88 11.90 5.30 -3.58
CA ARG A 88 11.65 4.34 -4.67
C ARG A 88 10.60 3.30 -4.32
N ALA A 89 10.59 2.79 -3.08
CA ALA A 89 9.58 1.84 -2.64
C ALA A 89 8.22 2.53 -2.47
N ILE A 90 8.21 3.70 -1.83
CA ILE A 90 7.01 4.45 -1.49
C ILE A 90 6.33 5.00 -2.75
N ALA A 91 7.09 5.54 -3.71
CA ALA A 91 6.59 5.98 -5.01
C ALA A 91 5.92 4.85 -5.81
N SER A 92 6.33 3.60 -5.57
CA SER A 92 5.71 2.44 -6.21
C SER A 92 4.43 2.01 -5.50
N TRP A 93 4.40 2.04 -4.16
CA TRP A 93 3.35 1.37 -3.39
C TRP A 93 2.25 2.30 -2.88
N PHE A 94 2.57 3.54 -2.46
CA PHE A 94 1.58 4.43 -1.86
C PHE A 94 0.57 4.96 -2.89
N PRO A 95 0.98 5.49 -4.06
CA PRO A 95 0.03 5.96 -5.08
C PRO A 95 -0.86 4.85 -5.64
N GLN A 96 -0.43 3.60 -5.50
CA GLN A 96 -1.15 2.42 -5.99
C GLN A 96 -1.84 1.65 -4.86
N LEU A 97 -1.73 2.11 -3.60
CA LEU A 97 -2.29 1.42 -2.43
C LEU A 97 -1.97 -0.08 -2.42
N TYR A 98 -0.69 -0.40 -2.65
CA TYR A 98 -0.12 -1.76 -2.66
C TYR A 98 -0.66 -2.73 -3.71
N PHE A 99 -1.48 -2.24 -4.63
CA PHE A 99 -2.10 -3.01 -5.68
C PHE A 99 -1.13 -3.96 -6.40
N ASP A 100 0.04 -3.46 -6.76
CA ASP A 100 1.01 -4.21 -7.55
C ASP A 100 1.96 -5.03 -6.66
N ALA A 101 1.94 -4.77 -5.35
CA ALA A 101 2.92 -5.26 -4.38
C ALA A 101 2.42 -6.46 -3.60
N LEU A 102 1.15 -6.47 -3.20
CA LEU A 102 0.57 -7.50 -2.35
C LEU A 102 -0.32 -8.46 -3.16
N PRO A 103 -0.50 -9.71 -2.69
CA PRO A 103 -1.51 -10.62 -3.25
C PRO A 103 -2.91 -10.01 -3.26
N SER A 104 -3.69 -10.29 -4.31
CA SER A 104 -4.99 -9.65 -4.57
C SER A 104 -5.98 -9.75 -3.41
N HIS A 105 -6.04 -10.89 -2.72
CA HIS A 105 -6.94 -11.09 -1.59
C HIS A 105 -6.55 -10.26 -0.35
N ILE A 106 -5.27 -9.91 -0.21
CA ILE A 106 -4.78 -9.02 0.86
C ILE A 106 -5.06 -7.57 0.47
N VAL A 107 -4.82 -7.20 -0.79
CA VAL A 107 -5.14 -5.87 -1.30
C VAL A 107 -6.64 -5.59 -1.17
N ALA A 108 -7.52 -6.54 -1.48
CA ALA A 108 -8.97 -6.37 -1.31
C ALA A 108 -9.34 -5.97 0.14
N GLN A 109 -8.80 -6.69 1.13
CA GLN A 109 -9.01 -6.39 2.55
C GLN A 109 -8.37 -5.06 2.97
N LEU A 110 -7.22 -4.71 2.40
CA LEU A 110 -6.61 -3.40 2.62
C LEU A 110 -7.51 -2.28 2.07
N TRP A 111 -8.11 -2.49 0.90
CA TRP A 111 -8.98 -1.52 0.25
C TRP A 111 -10.32 -1.36 0.98
N ASP A 112 -10.86 -2.41 1.59
CA ASP A 112 -12.01 -2.29 2.51
C ASP A 112 -11.73 -1.25 3.62
N LEU A 113 -10.51 -1.24 4.16
CA LEU A 113 -10.07 -0.26 5.15
C LEU A 113 -9.82 1.12 4.54
N VAL A 114 -9.25 1.20 3.34
CA VAL A 114 -9.06 2.48 2.62
C VAL A 114 -10.39 3.19 2.42
N PHE A 115 -11.44 2.47 1.99
CA PHE A 115 -12.77 3.05 1.79
C PHE A 115 -13.43 3.47 3.10
N TRP A 116 -13.11 2.79 4.22
CA TRP A 116 -13.57 3.17 5.54
C TRP A 116 -12.85 4.41 6.11
N PHE A 117 -11.54 4.53 5.86
CA PHE A 117 -10.69 5.56 6.43
C PHE A 117 -10.68 6.89 5.66
N SER A 118 -10.35 7.98 6.35
CA SER A 118 -10.04 9.28 5.74
C SER A 118 -8.70 9.24 4.96
N ALA A 119 -8.37 10.32 4.26
CA ALA A 119 -7.08 10.44 3.55
C ALA A 119 -5.88 10.33 4.50
N GLU A 120 -5.89 11.08 5.61
CA GLU A 120 -4.84 11.02 6.66
C GLU A 120 -4.72 9.62 7.26
N GLN A 121 -5.85 8.95 7.50
CA GLN A 121 -5.89 7.59 8.01
C GLN A 121 -5.41 6.57 6.96
N THR A 122 -5.60 6.86 5.68
CA THR A 122 -5.08 6.04 4.56
C THR A 122 -3.55 6.10 4.50
N LEU A 123 -2.94 7.24 4.79
CA LEU A 123 -1.49 7.33 4.98
C LEU A 123 -1.05 6.46 6.16
N GLY A 124 -1.71 6.57 7.31
CA GLY A 124 -1.46 5.72 8.48
C GLY A 124 -1.53 4.22 8.15
N LEU A 125 -2.56 3.80 7.41
CA LEU A 125 -2.71 2.41 6.96
C LEU A 125 -1.58 1.98 6.03
N SER A 126 -1.16 2.88 5.12
CA SER A 126 -0.06 2.62 4.18
C SER A 126 1.27 2.45 4.92
N VAL A 127 1.63 3.38 5.79
CA VAL A 127 2.85 3.27 6.62
C VAL A 127 2.81 2.02 7.50
N TRP A 128 1.66 1.68 8.09
CA TRP A 128 1.49 0.46 8.89
C TRP A 128 1.73 -0.80 8.05
N THR A 129 1.24 -0.83 6.81
CA THR A 129 1.42 -1.95 5.88
C THR A 129 2.89 -2.09 5.46
N LEU A 130 3.55 -0.97 5.13
CA LEU A 130 4.98 -0.94 4.85
C LEU A 130 5.79 -1.47 6.04
N LEU A 131 5.52 -0.96 7.24
CA LEU A 131 6.20 -1.38 8.46
C LEU A 131 6.05 -2.88 8.71
N SER A 132 4.84 -3.43 8.52
CA SER A 132 4.59 -4.87 8.62
C SER A 132 5.45 -5.69 7.65
N VAL A 133 5.61 -5.23 6.41
CA VAL A 133 6.48 -5.87 5.41
C VAL A 133 7.95 -5.79 5.85
N VAL A 134 8.42 -4.64 6.30
CA VAL A 134 9.80 -4.47 6.78
C VAL A 134 10.07 -5.36 8.00
N CYS A 135 9.14 -5.43 8.95
CA CYS A 135 9.20 -6.32 10.10
C CYS A 135 9.35 -7.80 9.69
N SER A 136 8.66 -8.21 8.62
CA SER A 136 8.68 -9.60 8.15
C SER A 136 10.02 -10.04 7.58
N CYS A 137 10.82 -9.11 7.03
CA CYS A 137 12.09 -9.41 6.36
C CYS A 137 13.30 -8.69 6.98
N LYS A 138 13.18 -8.17 8.20
CA LYS A 138 14.23 -7.38 8.87
C LYS A 138 15.58 -8.12 8.98
N ARG A 139 15.55 -9.46 9.14
CA ARG A 139 16.77 -10.26 9.28
C ARG A 139 17.50 -10.39 7.96
N GLU A 140 16.76 -10.49 6.86
CA GLU A 140 17.26 -10.52 5.50
C GLU A 140 17.77 -9.15 5.09
N LEU A 141 17.02 -8.08 5.42
CA LEU A 141 17.42 -6.69 5.14
C LEU A 141 18.75 -6.31 5.80
N SER A 142 19.01 -6.78 7.03
CA SER A 142 20.31 -6.55 7.69
C SER A 142 21.51 -7.20 6.96
N LYS A 143 21.26 -8.12 6.03
CA LYS A 143 22.28 -8.81 5.22
C LYS A 143 22.30 -8.34 3.77
N ALA A 144 21.47 -7.36 3.42
CA ALA A 144 21.37 -6.86 2.06
C ALA A 144 22.73 -6.29 1.60
N SER A 145 23.16 -6.69 0.41
CA SER A 145 24.48 -6.30 -0.12
C SER A 145 24.43 -5.05 -1.01
N SER A 146 23.24 -4.61 -1.41
CA SER A 146 23.03 -3.38 -2.18
C SER A 146 21.62 -2.82 -2.00
N PRO A 147 21.38 -1.53 -2.30
CA PRO A 147 20.04 -0.94 -2.26
C PRO A 147 19.02 -1.69 -3.13
N ALA A 148 19.46 -2.13 -4.32
CA ALA A 148 18.62 -2.92 -5.23
C ALA A 148 18.25 -4.28 -4.63
N ASN A 149 19.20 -4.96 -3.97
CA ASN A 149 18.92 -6.22 -3.28
C ASN A 149 17.91 -6.03 -2.15
N ALA A 150 18.03 -4.95 -1.36
CA ALA A 150 17.05 -4.62 -0.32
C ALA A 150 15.63 -4.39 -0.89
N LEU A 151 15.49 -3.70 -2.03
CA LEU A 151 14.20 -3.55 -2.70
C LEU A 151 13.61 -4.89 -3.15
N VAL A 152 14.46 -5.78 -3.69
CA VAL A 152 14.04 -7.14 -4.09
C VAL A 152 13.58 -7.94 -2.87
N LEU A 153 14.27 -7.85 -1.74
CA LEU A 153 13.87 -8.51 -0.49
C LEU A 153 12.52 -8.00 0.01
N LEU A 154 12.29 -6.68 0.00
CA LEU A 154 10.99 -6.12 0.38
C LEU A 154 9.86 -6.60 -0.55
N ARG A 155 10.09 -6.58 -1.88
CA ARG A 155 9.08 -7.05 -2.84
C ARG A 155 8.81 -8.54 -2.71
N SER A 156 9.84 -9.33 -2.46
CA SER A 156 9.70 -10.77 -2.15
C SER A 156 8.88 -10.98 -0.88
N ALA A 157 9.12 -10.18 0.16
CA ALA A 157 8.35 -10.23 1.39
C ALA A 157 6.86 -9.93 1.15
N CYS A 158 6.53 -8.91 0.34
CA CYS A 158 5.16 -8.61 -0.04
C CYS A 158 4.46 -9.81 -0.72
N ASN A 159 5.14 -10.45 -1.69
CA ASN A 159 4.60 -11.57 -2.44
C ASN A 159 4.39 -12.84 -1.59
N ASN A 160 5.18 -13.01 -0.52
CA ASN A 160 5.12 -14.19 0.35
C ASN A 160 4.08 -14.07 1.48
N LEU A 161 3.33 -12.97 1.56
CA LEU A 161 2.27 -12.81 2.55
C LEU A 161 1.08 -13.72 2.23
N SER A 162 0.68 -14.54 3.19
CA SER A 162 -0.42 -15.51 3.00
C SER A 162 -1.79 -14.92 3.34
N SER A 163 -1.85 -13.95 4.26
CA SER A 163 -3.11 -13.36 4.72
C SER A 163 -2.91 -11.97 5.33
N PHE A 164 -3.97 -11.17 5.37
CA PHE A 164 -3.97 -9.87 6.05
C PHE A 164 -3.69 -10.01 7.57
N SER A 165 -4.18 -11.09 8.19
CA SER A 165 -3.91 -11.39 9.62
C SER A 165 -2.41 -11.53 9.93
N GLN A 166 -1.61 -11.91 8.92
CA GLN A 166 -0.16 -12.02 9.06
C GLN A 166 0.49 -10.65 9.23
N LEU A 167 -0.01 -9.62 8.55
CA LEU A 167 0.46 -8.23 8.73
C LEU A 167 0.27 -7.79 10.18
N HIS A 168 -0.89 -8.09 10.77
CA HIS A 168 -1.18 -7.77 12.18
C HIS A 168 -0.24 -8.46 13.17
N LYS A 169 0.15 -9.71 12.89
CA LYS A 169 1.08 -10.45 13.74
C LYS A 169 2.52 -9.96 13.61
N MET A 170 2.87 -9.41 12.45
CA MET A 170 4.22 -8.92 12.15
C MET A 170 4.46 -7.51 12.69
N ASN A 171 3.41 -6.69 12.75
CA ASN A 171 3.52 -5.33 13.24
C ASN A 171 3.49 -5.28 14.77
N PRO A 172 4.50 -4.68 15.42
CA PRO A 172 4.47 -4.50 16.88
C PRO A 172 3.43 -3.48 17.34
N GLN A 173 2.89 -2.65 16.44
CA GLN A 173 1.91 -1.62 16.76
C GLN A 173 0.51 -2.02 16.25
N PRO A 174 -0.53 -1.98 17.11
CA PRO A 174 -1.88 -2.31 16.68
C PRO A 174 -2.42 -1.27 15.69
N LEU A 175 -3.07 -1.75 14.63
CA LEU A 175 -3.49 -0.92 13.49
C LEU A 175 -4.31 0.31 13.89
N ASN A 176 -5.34 0.14 14.73
CA ASN A 176 -6.25 1.25 15.06
C ASN A 176 -5.54 2.38 15.82
N GLU A 177 -4.70 2.06 16.81
CA GLU A 177 -3.93 3.06 17.55
C GLU A 177 -2.86 3.70 16.66
N PHE A 178 -2.25 2.91 15.79
CA PHE A 178 -1.25 3.38 14.84
C PHE A 178 -1.83 4.40 13.87
N VAL A 179 -2.93 4.05 13.21
CA VAL A 179 -3.58 4.90 12.21
C VAL A 179 -3.97 6.24 12.84
N GLN A 180 -4.56 6.21 14.05
CA GLN A 180 -4.90 7.43 14.79
C GLN A 180 -3.65 8.27 15.11
N ARG A 181 -2.55 7.65 15.53
CA ARG A 181 -1.29 8.35 15.84
C ARG A 181 -0.70 9.08 14.62
N VAL A 182 -0.72 8.43 13.46
CA VAL A 182 -0.16 9.00 12.22
C VAL A 182 -1.09 10.06 11.61
N SER A 183 -2.41 9.94 11.82
CA SER A 183 -3.41 10.86 11.25
C SER A 183 -3.49 12.23 11.94
N VAL A 184 -2.82 12.43 13.09
CA VAL A 184 -2.89 13.68 13.87
C VAL A 184 -1.79 14.67 13.50
N ARG A 185 -0.96 14.37 12.49
CA ARG A 185 0.11 15.26 12.02
C ARG A 185 -0.33 16.10 10.83
#